data_AF-A0A8B9RDL6-F1
#
_entry.id   AF-A0A8B9RDL6-F1
#
_cell.length_a   1.000
_cell.length_b   1.000
_cell.length_c   1.000
_cell.angle_alpha   90.00
_cell.angle_beta   90.00
_cell.angle_gamma   90.00
#
_symmetry.space_group_name_H-M   'P 1'
#
loop_
_entity.id
_entity.type
_entity.pdbx_description
1 polymer ?
#
loop_
_entity_poly.entity_id
_entity_poly.type
_entity_poly.pdbx_seq_one_letter_code
_entity_poly.pdbx_strand_id
1 'polypeptide(L)'
;MASARMENAGPVVMGINKQNGQLRGQPKPISQSGPMAVSGQPGKVPVGALKSAASLQEGPGIRFGDDWKKSLQLPPKDNRVKTSDVTATKGNEFEDYCLKRELLMGIFEMGWEKPSPIQEESIPIALSGRDILARAKNGTGKSGAYLIPMLERIDLKKDHVQAMVMVPTRELALQVSQISIQLSKHLGGVKVMATTGGTNLRDDIMRLDETVHVIIATPGRILDLIKKGVAKVDKVQMIVMDEADKLLSQDFVVLIEDIISFLAKNRQILLYSATFPTSVQKFMVIPCLYCFVFHQSKHLQKPYEINLMEELTLKGITQYYAYVTERQKVHCLNTLFSRLQINQSIIFCNSTQRVELLAKKITQLGYSCFYIHAKMMQEYRNRVFHDFRNGLCRNLVCTDLFTRGIDIQAVNVVINFDFPKNAETYLHRIGRSGRFGHLGLAINLITAEDRFNLKAIEDQLVTDIKPIPGSIDKSLYVAEYHLGNPNSEAEAEEREHLAGKPQTS
;
A
#
# COMPACT_ATOMS: atom_id res chain seq x y z
N MET A 1 18.04 -48.12 39.14
CA MET A 1 19.20 -48.14 38.23
C MET A 1 18.66 -48.00 36.81
N ALA A 2 19.03 -47.08 35.93
CA ALA A 2 19.93 -45.94 35.93
C ALA A 2 19.37 -44.94 34.89
N SER A 3 19.67 -43.65 35.05
CA SER A 3 19.23 -42.58 34.16
C SER A 3 20.07 -42.52 32.88
N ALA A 4 19.51 -42.06 31.76
CA ALA A 4 20.29 -41.47 30.68
C ALA A 4 19.51 -40.31 30.04
N ARG A 5 20.03 -39.10 30.24
CA ARG A 5 19.70 -37.86 29.54
C ARG A 5 20.18 -37.97 28.09
N MET A 6 19.41 -37.40 27.15
CA MET A 6 19.92 -37.01 25.84
C MET A 6 19.64 -35.52 25.62
N GLU A 7 20.69 -34.84 25.20
CA GLU A 7 20.84 -33.39 25.14
C GLU A 7 20.15 -32.78 23.93
N ASN A 8 19.60 -31.57 24.13
CA ASN A 8 19.05 -30.70 23.09
C ASN A 8 20.20 -30.10 22.26
N ALA A 9 20.23 -30.40 20.96
CA ALA A 9 21.05 -29.68 19.99
C ALA A 9 20.29 -28.43 19.50
N GLY A 10 20.74 -27.25 19.92
CA GLY A 10 20.28 -25.97 19.38
C GLY A 10 20.85 -25.70 17.97
N PRO A 11 20.23 -24.81 17.17
CA PRO A 11 20.71 -24.50 15.83
C PRO A 11 22.00 -23.66 15.86
N VAL A 12 22.93 -24.06 14.99
CA VAL A 12 24.26 -23.49 14.77
C VAL A 12 24.17 -22.06 14.22
N VAL A 13 24.79 -21.12 14.92
CA VAL A 13 25.05 -19.73 14.46
C VAL A 13 26.42 -19.72 13.78
N MET A 14 26.48 -19.39 12.48
CA MET A 14 27.75 -19.11 11.80
C MET A 14 28.20 -17.67 12.07
N GLY A 15 29.48 -17.55 12.46
CA GLY A 15 30.08 -16.36 13.05
C GLY A 15 30.44 -15.23 12.09
N ILE A 16 30.50 -14.03 12.67
CA ILE A 16 31.18 -12.84 12.14
C ILE A 16 32.50 -12.72 12.90
N ASN A 17 33.59 -12.64 12.14
CA ASN A 17 34.97 -12.59 12.60
C ASN A 17 35.27 -11.23 13.29
N LYS A 18 35.75 -11.26 14.54
CA LYS A 18 36.36 -10.10 15.23
C LYS A 18 37.81 -10.46 15.57
N GLN A 19 38.75 -9.85 14.85
CA GLN A 19 40.14 -9.74 15.29
C GLN A 19 40.44 -8.26 15.59
N ASN A 20 40.68 -7.98 16.86
CA ASN A 20 41.87 -7.29 17.37
C ASN A 20 41.66 -6.93 18.85
N GLY A 21 42.21 -7.78 19.74
CA GLY A 21 42.71 -7.32 21.04
C GLY A 21 44.08 -6.66 20.82
N GLN A 22 44.75 -6.05 21.78
CA GLN A 22 44.55 -5.80 23.21
C GLN A 22 45.67 -4.78 23.55
N LEU A 23 45.54 -3.97 24.61
CA LEU A 23 46.49 -3.95 25.74
C LEU A 23 46.16 -2.86 26.79
N ARG A 24 45.72 -3.37 27.95
CA ARG A 24 46.06 -3.03 29.35
C ARG A 24 46.16 -1.57 29.87
N GLY A 25 45.42 -1.35 30.97
CA GLY A 25 45.83 -0.49 32.09
C GLY A 25 44.69 -0.16 33.08
N GLN A 26 44.64 -0.82 34.25
CA GLN A 26 43.86 -0.44 35.47
C GLN A 26 44.80 0.29 36.47
N PRO A 27 44.36 0.83 37.64
CA PRO A 27 43.12 1.52 38.04
C PRO A 27 43.37 2.85 38.85
N LYS A 28 42.26 3.55 39.18
CA LYS A 28 42.00 4.75 40.06
C LYS A 28 42.83 4.87 41.38
N PRO A 29 43.01 6.06 42.05
CA PRO A 29 41.93 6.74 42.83
C PRO A 29 41.98 8.28 43.17
N ILE A 30 40.78 8.86 43.40
CA ILE A 30 40.23 9.73 44.49
C ILE A 30 40.93 11.03 45.04
N SER A 31 40.10 12.08 45.22
CA SER A 31 40.14 13.26 46.16
C SER A 31 41.11 14.42 45.85
N GLN A 32 40.92 15.71 46.21
CA GLN A 32 39.95 16.49 47.00
C GLN A 32 40.23 18.01 46.80
N SER A 33 39.32 18.86 47.32
CA SER A 33 39.50 20.25 47.85
C SER A 33 39.15 21.49 46.99
N GLY A 34 38.17 22.27 47.48
CA GLY A 34 37.96 23.71 47.21
C GLY A 34 38.85 24.59 48.14
N PRO A 35 38.64 25.94 48.30
CA PRO A 35 37.36 26.55 48.72
C PRO A 35 37.05 27.99 48.18
N MET A 36 36.10 28.66 48.85
CA MET A 36 35.25 29.85 48.58
C MET A 36 35.87 31.27 48.69
N ALA A 37 35.17 32.30 48.14
CA ALA A 37 34.77 33.62 48.73
C ALA A 37 34.35 34.59 47.58
N VAL A 38 33.15 35.20 47.43
CA VAL A 38 32.26 36.12 48.20
C VAL A 38 32.57 37.63 48.05
N SER A 39 31.55 38.35 47.50
CA SER A 39 31.10 39.75 47.71
C SER A 39 31.61 40.95 46.85
N GLY A 40 30.64 41.79 46.40
CA GLY A 40 30.85 43.21 46.06
C GLY A 40 30.03 43.77 44.87
N GLN A 41 28.83 44.33 45.12
CA GLN A 41 28.04 45.23 44.24
C GLN A 41 28.43 46.72 44.47
N PRO A 42 27.81 47.79 43.87
CA PRO A 42 26.99 47.96 42.63
C PRO A 42 27.36 49.23 41.80
N GLY A 43 26.69 49.49 40.65
CA GLY A 43 26.66 50.85 40.09
C GLY A 43 26.09 51.08 38.66
N LYS A 44 24.86 51.64 38.62
CA LYS A 44 24.26 52.59 37.64
C LYS A 44 23.57 52.11 36.34
N VAL A 45 22.26 52.41 36.30
CA VAL A 45 21.36 52.59 35.14
C VAL A 45 21.31 54.10 34.79
N PRO A 46 20.93 54.54 33.57
CA PRO A 46 19.51 54.93 33.33
C PRO A 46 19.00 54.65 31.89
N VAL A 47 17.78 54.10 31.68
CA VAL A 47 16.42 54.70 31.53
C VAL A 47 15.98 55.00 30.07
N GLY A 48 14.84 54.41 29.70
CA GLY A 48 13.85 54.94 28.74
C GLY A 48 13.41 53.91 27.68
N ALA A 49 12.14 53.60 27.42
CA ALA A 49 10.84 53.91 28.02
C ALA A 49 9.82 52.88 27.49
N LEU A 50 8.81 52.51 28.30
CA LEU A 50 7.68 51.67 27.89
C LEU A 50 6.82 52.35 26.81
N LYS A 51 6.23 51.55 25.90
CA LYS A 51 4.80 51.65 25.55
C LYS A 51 4.27 50.37 24.90
N SER A 52 3.09 49.99 25.39
CA SER A 52 2.18 48.92 24.97
C SER A 52 1.68 49.05 23.53
N ALA A 53 1.51 47.94 22.83
CA ALA A 53 0.35 47.69 21.98
C ALA A 53 0.26 46.22 21.61
N ALA A 54 -0.90 45.61 21.87
CA ALA A 54 -1.29 44.34 21.31
C ALA A 54 -1.39 44.46 19.78
N SER A 55 -0.75 43.53 19.07
CA SER A 55 -1.14 43.17 17.72
C SER A 55 -0.94 41.67 17.57
N LEU A 56 -2.05 40.95 17.49
CA LEU A 56 -2.12 39.58 16.98
C LEU A 56 -1.32 39.55 15.67
N GLN A 57 -0.20 38.82 15.65
CA GLN A 57 0.44 38.46 14.40
C GLN A 57 -0.47 37.44 13.71
N GLU A 58 -1.32 37.95 12.83
CA GLU A 58 -1.90 37.16 11.76
C GLU A 58 -0.75 36.44 11.02
N GLY A 59 -0.82 35.11 10.96
CA GLY A 59 0.10 34.30 10.17
C GLY A 59 0.06 34.74 8.70
N PRO A 60 1.08 34.41 7.89
CA PRO A 60 1.22 34.94 6.55
C PRO A 60 0.06 34.45 5.66
N GLY A 61 -0.98 35.28 5.56
CA GLY A 61 -2.04 35.13 4.57
C GLY A 61 -1.44 35.37 3.19
N ILE A 62 -1.71 34.45 2.27
CA ILE A 62 -1.11 34.45 0.94
C ILE A 62 -1.92 35.31 -0.04
N ARG A 63 -1.18 36.06 -0.85
CA ARG A 63 -1.65 36.79 -2.04
C ARG A 63 -1.65 35.85 -3.25
N PHE A 64 -2.62 35.98 -4.15
CA PHE A 64 -2.65 35.25 -5.43
C PHE A 64 -1.33 35.49 -6.19
N GLY A 65 -0.60 34.42 -6.53
CA GLY A 65 0.63 34.47 -7.34
C GLY A 65 1.90 33.89 -6.70
N ASP A 66 1.87 33.40 -5.47
CA ASP A 66 3.05 32.72 -4.88
C ASP A 66 3.29 31.36 -5.53
N ASP A 67 4.42 31.20 -6.24
CA ASP A 67 4.92 29.94 -6.79
C ASP A 67 5.45 29.01 -5.69
N TRP A 68 4.61 28.65 -4.70
CA TRP A 68 4.96 27.72 -3.62
C TRP A 68 5.42 26.35 -4.16
N LYS A 69 5.00 25.99 -5.38
CA LYS A 69 5.50 24.80 -6.11
C LYS A 69 7.02 24.81 -6.29
N LYS A 70 7.65 25.98 -6.45
CA LYS A 70 9.11 26.11 -6.60
C LYS A 70 9.87 25.75 -5.32
N SER A 71 9.23 25.82 -4.16
CA SER A 71 9.84 25.45 -2.88
C SER A 71 9.76 23.96 -2.55
N LEU A 72 9.02 23.17 -3.33
CA LEU A 72 8.84 21.74 -3.07
C LEU A 72 9.97 20.90 -3.66
N GLN A 73 10.41 19.91 -2.90
CA GLN A 73 11.28 18.85 -3.41
C GLN A 73 10.42 17.77 -4.06
N LEU A 74 10.24 17.89 -5.39
CA LEU A 74 9.47 16.93 -6.16
C LEU A 74 10.30 15.66 -6.43
N PRO A 75 9.69 14.46 -6.38
CA PRO A 75 10.36 13.25 -6.82
C PRO A 75 10.61 13.25 -8.34
N PRO A 76 11.55 12.43 -8.84
CA PRO A 76 11.78 12.28 -10.28
C PRO A 76 10.50 11.88 -11.03
N LYS A 77 10.27 12.46 -12.21
CA LYS A 77 9.10 12.13 -13.03
C LYS A 77 9.16 10.68 -13.51
N ASP A 78 8.04 9.97 -13.35
CA ASP A 78 7.87 8.61 -13.85
C ASP A 78 7.34 8.63 -15.30
N ASN A 79 8.25 8.38 -16.24
CA ASN A 79 7.98 8.39 -17.68
C ASN A 79 7.54 7.03 -18.24
N ARG A 80 7.29 6.03 -17.39
CA ARG A 80 6.82 4.71 -17.85
C ARG A 80 5.41 4.81 -18.44
N VAL A 81 5.11 3.93 -19.42
CA VAL A 81 3.78 3.82 -20.00
C VAL A 81 2.76 3.48 -18.90
N LYS A 82 1.60 4.12 -18.97
CA LYS A 82 0.47 3.95 -18.06
C LYS A 82 -0.78 3.59 -18.87
N THR A 83 -1.54 2.60 -18.41
CA THR A 83 -2.80 2.18 -19.02
C THR A 83 -3.91 3.22 -18.86
N SER A 84 -4.91 3.15 -19.75
CA SER A 84 -6.01 4.09 -19.83
C SER A 84 -6.83 4.21 -18.54
N ASP A 85 -6.89 3.17 -17.71
CA ASP A 85 -7.61 3.22 -16.43
C ASP A 85 -6.88 4.01 -15.33
N VAL A 86 -5.70 4.56 -15.65
CA VAL A 86 -4.97 5.52 -14.81
C VAL A 86 -4.80 6.87 -15.52
N THR A 87 -4.83 6.92 -16.86
CA THR A 87 -4.61 8.15 -17.65
C THR A 87 -5.86 8.77 -18.27
N ALA A 88 -6.98 8.05 -18.35
CA ALA A 88 -8.25 8.57 -18.87
C ALA A 88 -8.92 9.50 -17.85
N THR A 89 -8.31 10.66 -17.64
CA THR A 89 -8.78 11.71 -16.74
C THR A 89 -9.69 12.68 -17.49
N LYS A 90 -10.65 13.28 -16.80
CA LYS A 90 -11.51 14.37 -17.29
C LYS A 90 -10.74 15.68 -17.48
N GLY A 91 -9.48 15.72 -17.07
CA GLY A 91 -8.58 16.86 -17.26
C GLY A 91 -8.56 17.80 -16.06
N ASN A 92 -9.02 17.35 -14.90
CA ASN A 92 -9.02 18.15 -13.68
C ASN A 92 -7.63 18.11 -13.04
N GLU A 93 -7.28 19.19 -12.35
CA GLU A 93 -6.08 19.29 -11.54
C GLU A 93 -6.46 19.23 -10.05
N PHE A 94 -5.52 18.85 -9.17
CA PHE A 94 -5.83 18.78 -7.72
C PHE A 94 -6.25 20.14 -7.13
N GLU A 95 -5.84 21.25 -7.76
CA GLU A 95 -6.18 22.61 -7.35
C GLU A 95 -7.67 22.92 -7.57
N ASP A 96 -8.34 22.23 -8.50
CA ASP A 96 -9.76 22.43 -8.81
C ASP A 96 -10.69 21.94 -7.69
N TYR A 97 -10.18 21.12 -6.77
CA TYR A 97 -10.95 20.60 -5.63
C TYR A 97 -11.02 21.55 -4.43
N CYS A 98 -10.43 22.75 -4.52
CA CYS A 98 -10.43 23.75 -3.45
C CYS A 98 -9.94 23.21 -2.10
N LEU A 99 -8.91 22.36 -2.11
CA LEU A 99 -8.30 21.78 -0.92
C LEU A 99 -7.47 22.81 -0.14
N LYS A 100 -7.23 22.53 1.15
CA LYS A 100 -6.23 23.27 1.95
C LYS A 100 -4.88 23.29 1.24
N ARG A 101 -4.21 24.45 1.25
CA ARG A 101 -2.89 24.62 0.60
C ARG A 101 -1.87 23.64 1.16
N GLU A 102 -1.88 23.43 2.46
CA GLU A 102 -0.99 22.51 3.16
C GLU A 102 -1.19 21.06 2.68
N LEU A 103 -2.45 20.67 2.39
CA LEU A 103 -2.75 19.36 1.85
C LEU A 103 -2.26 19.22 0.40
N LEU A 104 -2.45 20.26 -0.43
CA LEU A 104 -1.90 20.30 -1.79
C LEU A 104 -0.38 20.15 -1.78
N MET A 105 0.34 20.83 -0.87
CA MET A 105 1.78 20.64 -0.69
C MET A 105 2.16 19.19 -0.44
N GLY A 106 1.43 18.49 0.43
CA GLY A 106 1.65 17.06 0.68
C GLY A 106 1.41 16.19 -0.56
N ILE A 107 0.37 16.50 -1.35
CA ILE A 107 0.05 15.78 -2.60
C ILE A 107 1.19 15.93 -3.63
N PHE A 108 1.70 17.14 -3.85
CA PHE A 108 2.77 17.36 -4.82
C PHE A 108 4.12 16.77 -4.37
N GLU A 109 4.45 16.78 -3.07
CA GLU A 109 5.66 16.10 -2.56
C GLU A 109 5.61 14.58 -2.73
N MET A 110 4.42 13.98 -2.79
CA MET A 110 4.24 12.58 -3.13
C MET A 110 4.46 12.28 -4.62
N GLY A 111 4.66 13.32 -5.45
CA GLY A 111 4.79 13.21 -6.90
C GLY A 111 3.47 13.03 -7.63
N TRP A 112 2.34 13.32 -6.98
CA TRP A 112 1.02 13.22 -7.59
C TRP A 112 0.70 14.53 -8.31
N GLU A 113 1.05 14.60 -9.59
CA GLU A 113 0.80 15.80 -10.40
C GLU A 113 -0.67 15.91 -10.79
N LYS A 114 -1.28 14.80 -11.24
CA LYS A 114 -2.68 14.75 -11.69
C LYS A 114 -3.49 13.71 -10.93
N PRO A 115 -4.78 13.98 -10.64
CA PRO A 115 -5.66 12.99 -10.05
C PRO A 115 -5.87 11.81 -10.98
N SER A 116 -5.87 10.59 -10.43
CA SER A 116 -6.28 9.40 -11.18
C SER A 116 -7.81 9.38 -11.40
N PRO A 117 -8.36 8.58 -12.33
CA PRO A 117 -9.80 8.54 -12.59
C PRO A 117 -10.63 8.25 -11.33
N ILE A 118 -10.14 7.38 -10.43
CA ILE A 118 -10.82 7.13 -9.14
C ILE A 118 -10.76 8.32 -8.19
N GLN A 119 -9.69 9.10 -8.24
CA GLN A 119 -9.56 10.32 -7.45
C GLN A 119 -10.49 11.42 -8.01
N GLU A 120 -10.56 11.58 -9.33
CA GLU A 120 -11.44 12.56 -9.97
C GLU A 120 -12.92 12.34 -9.68
N GLU A 121 -13.39 11.09 -9.70
CA GLU A 121 -14.78 10.78 -9.37
C GLU A 121 -15.05 10.85 -7.86
N SER A 122 -14.11 10.38 -7.05
CA SER A 122 -14.36 10.13 -5.63
C SER A 122 -14.13 11.34 -4.74
N ILE A 123 -13.09 12.14 -4.99
CA ILE A 123 -12.74 13.29 -4.14
C ILE A 123 -13.89 14.30 -4.02
N PRO A 124 -14.46 14.85 -5.12
CA PRO A 124 -15.51 15.88 -5.00
C PRO A 124 -16.77 15.34 -4.33
N ILE A 125 -17.13 14.08 -4.59
CA ILE A 125 -18.30 13.44 -3.97
C ILE A 125 -18.06 13.21 -2.47
N ALA A 126 -16.87 12.77 -2.07
CA ALA A 126 -16.53 12.60 -0.67
C ALA A 126 -16.52 13.96 0.07
N LEU A 127 -15.99 15.01 -0.57
CA LEU A 127 -16.01 16.37 -0.06
C LEU A 127 -17.42 16.96 0.07
N SER A 128 -18.41 16.44 -0.66
CA SER A 128 -19.83 16.82 -0.49
C SER A 128 -20.48 16.19 0.75
N GLY A 129 -19.84 15.19 1.38
CA GLY A 129 -20.37 14.46 2.53
C GLY A 129 -21.26 13.25 2.17
N ARG A 130 -21.38 12.89 0.89
CA ARG A 130 -22.11 11.71 0.44
C ARG A 130 -21.33 10.42 0.72
N ASP A 131 -22.06 9.36 1.02
CA ASP A 131 -21.50 8.02 1.06
C ASP A 131 -21.02 7.59 -0.33
N ILE A 132 -19.97 6.77 -0.39
CA ILE A 132 -19.39 6.29 -1.64
C ILE A 132 -19.31 4.77 -1.62
N LEU A 133 -19.71 4.18 -2.74
CA LEU A 133 -19.41 2.81 -3.09
C LEU A 133 -18.54 2.81 -4.34
N ALA A 134 -17.26 2.50 -4.19
CA ALA A 134 -16.31 2.54 -5.28
C ALA A 134 -15.80 1.13 -5.62
N ARG A 135 -16.00 0.74 -6.88
CA ARG A 135 -15.31 -0.39 -7.51
C ARG A 135 -14.09 0.10 -8.25
N ALA A 136 -12.92 -0.32 -7.79
CA ALA A 136 -11.68 -0.03 -8.48
C ALA A 136 -10.61 -1.08 -8.19
N LYS A 137 -9.81 -1.37 -9.23
CA LYS A 137 -8.68 -2.31 -9.13
C LYS A 137 -7.66 -1.83 -8.09
N ASN A 138 -6.81 -2.74 -7.65
CA ASN A 138 -5.70 -2.38 -6.78
C ASN A 138 -4.64 -1.60 -7.55
N GLY A 139 -3.98 -0.64 -6.89
CA GLY A 139 -2.91 0.16 -7.51
C GLY A 139 -3.38 1.28 -8.46
N THR A 140 -4.62 1.75 -8.38
CA THR A 140 -5.13 2.94 -9.12
C THR A 140 -5.08 4.25 -8.32
N GLY A 141 -4.46 4.24 -7.14
CA GLY A 141 -4.45 5.42 -6.26
C GLY A 141 -5.68 5.54 -5.34
N LYS A 142 -6.41 4.44 -5.09
CA LYS A 142 -7.55 4.38 -4.15
C LYS A 142 -7.27 5.03 -2.80
N SER A 143 -6.08 4.78 -2.23
CA SER A 143 -5.69 5.39 -0.96
C SER A 143 -5.70 6.92 -1.01
N GLY A 144 -5.21 7.53 -2.10
CA GLY A 144 -5.33 8.98 -2.28
C GLY A 144 -6.80 9.43 -2.40
N ALA A 145 -7.63 8.65 -3.10
CA ALA A 145 -9.04 8.98 -3.35
C ALA A 145 -9.88 9.13 -2.07
N TYR A 146 -9.55 8.37 -1.00
CA TYR A 146 -10.22 8.52 0.30
C TYR A 146 -9.41 9.30 1.34
N LEU A 147 -8.07 9.25 1.32
CA LEU A 147 -7.26 9.97 2.32
C LEU A 147 -7.30 11.48 2.10
N ILE A 148 -7.34 11.96 0.86
CA ILE A 148 -7.42 13.40 0.55
C ILE A 148 -8.69 14.02 1.16
N PRO A 149 -9.92 13.56 0.83
CA PRO A 149 -11.13 14.14 1.41
C PRO A 149 -11.23 13.90 2.92
N MET A 150 -10.67 12.79 3.43
CA MET A 150 -10.59 12.54 4.88
C MET A 150 -9.74 13.60 5.58
N LEU A 151 -8.50 13.84 5.12
CA LEU A 151 -7.59 14.80 5.72
C LEU A 151 -8.11 16.24 5.60
N GLU A 152 -8.77 16.57 4.50
CA GLU A 152 -9.42 17.86 4.31
C GLU A 152 -10.47 18.13 5.38
N ARG A 153 -11.27 17.10 5.74
CA ARG A 153 -12.34 17.20 6.74
C ARG A 153 -11.85 17.26 8.20
N ILE A 154 -10.57 17.00 8.48
CA ILE A 154 -10.05 17.02 9.85
C ILE A 154 -10.00 18.46 10.38
N ASP A 155 -10.51 18.63 11.60
CA ASP A 155 -10.44 19.85 12.39
C ASP A 155 -9.40 19.69 13.51
N LEU A 156 -8.26 20.36 13.38
CA LEU A 156 -7.14 20.26 14.32
C LEU A 156 -7.40 20.93 15.68
N LYS A 157 -8.48 21.69 15.83
CA LYS A 157 -8.86 22.29 17.11
C LYS A 157 -9.52 21.28 18.05
N LYS A 158 -9.79 20.07 17.56
CA LYS A 158 -10.57 19.04 18.22
C LYS A 158 -9.70 17.82 18.53
N ASP A 159 -9.34 17.67 19.80
CA ASP A 159 -8.54 16.56 20.31
C ASP A 159 -9.34 15.26 20.47
N HIS A 160 -9.88 14.72 19.38
CA HIS A 160 -10.53 13.42 19.36
C HIS A 160 -10.42 12.75 17.98
N VAL A 161 -10.72 11.45 17.95
CA VAL A 161 -10.75 10.67 16.72
C VAL A 161 -11.92 11.15 15.86
N GLN A 162 -11.61 11.63 14.65
CA GLN A 162 -12.58 12.20 13.72
C GLN A 162 -12.80 11.29 12.50
N ALA A 163 -11.79 10.51 12.13
CA ALA A 163 -11.85 9.61 10.99
C ALA A 163 -11.21 8.25 11.29
N MET A 164 -11.73 7.21 10.63
CA MET A 164 -11.23 5.85 10.76
C MET A 164 -11.10 5.19 9.39
N VAL A 165 -10.01 4.45 9.17
CA VAL A 165 -9.83 3.58 7.99
C VAL A 165 -9.73 2.13 8.45
N MET A 166 -10.65 1.32 7.96
CA MET A 166 -10.68 -0.12 8.19
C MET A 166 -9.98 -0.83 7.04
N VAL A 167 -9.07 -1.73 7.38
CA VAL A 167 -8.29 -2.53 6.42
C VAL A 167 -8.20 -3.99 6.89
N PRO A 168 -8.20 -4.98 5.99
CA PRO A 168 -8.20 -6.39 6.38
C PRO A 168 -6.85 -6.91 6.88
N THR A 169 -5.74 -6.29 6.48
CA THR A 169 -4.39 -6.76 6.78
C THR A 169 -3.57 -5.72 7.54
N ARG A 170 -2.58 -6.20 8.30
CA ARG A 170 -1.69 -5.36 9.12
C ARG A 170 -0.77 -4.53 8.23
N GLU A 171 -0.29 -5.14 7.16
CA GLU A 171 0.62 -4.54 6.20
C GLU A 171 -0.05 -3.41 5.43
N LEU A 172 -1.31 -3.58 5.02
CA LEU A 172 -2.07 -2.50 4.39
C LEU A 172 -2.31 -1.35 5.37
N ALA A 173 -2.55 -1.62 6.66
CA ALA A 173 -2.68 -0.57 7.66
C ALA A 173 -1.41 0.30 7.76
N LEU A 174 -0.25 -0.36 7.80
CA LEU A 174 1.04 0.34 7.82
C LEU A 174 1.24 1.16 6.55
N GLN A 175 0.95 0.61 5.37
CA GLN A 175 1.08 1.34 4.10
C GLN A 175 0.15 2.56 4.06
N VAL A 176 -1.14 2.40 4.37
CA VAL A 176 -2.11 3.50 4.37
C VAL A 176 -1.73 4.56 5.40
N SER A 177 -1.20 4.15 6.56
CA SER A 177 -0.73 5.10 7.57
C SER A 177 0.48 5.92 7.13
N GLN A 178 1.44 5.30 6.42
CA GLN A 178 2.58 6.00 5.85
C GLN A 178 2.13 7.03 4.81
N ILE A 179 1.24 6.64 3.89
CA ILE A 179 0.67 7.55 2.89
C ILE A 179 -0.07 8.69 3.58
N SER A 180 -0.89 8.40 4.60
CA SER A 180 -1.63 9.42 5.35
C SER A 180 -0.70 10.42 6.04
N ILE A 181 0.36 9.95 6.70
CA ILE A 181 1.35 10.79 7.37
C ILE A 181 2.05 11.69 6.36
N GLN A 182 2.47 11.16 5.20
CA GLN A 182 3.14 11.91 4.15
C GLN A 182 2.22 12.99 3.55
N LEU A 183 0.97 12.65 3.24
CA LEU A 183 -0.03 13.62 2.75
C LEU A 183 -0.30 14.71 3.78
N SER A 184 -0.34 14.37 5.07
CA SER A 184 -0.63 15.33 6.15
C SER A 184 0.58 16.10 6.67
N LYS A 185 1.78 15.91 6.10
CA LYS A 185 3.04 16.43 6.62
C LYS A 185 3.01 17.95 6.88
N HIS A 186 2.39 18.70 5.98
CA HIS A 186 2.31 20.17 6.05
C HIS A 186 1.08 20.68 6.79
N LEU A 187 0.10 19.82 7.10
CA LEU A 187 -1.10 20.23 7.85
C LEU A 187 -0.79 20.58 9.32
N GLY A 188 0.45 20.39 9.79
CA GLY A 188 0.95 21.01 11.01
C GLY A 188 0.23 20.58 12.29
N GLY A 189 -0.25 19.33 12.39
CA GLY A 189 -0.92 18.88 13.61
C GLY A 189 -1.69 17.57 13.52
N VAL A 190 -1.97 17.06 12.31
CA VAL A 190 -2.70 15.79 12.16
C VAL A 190 -1.93 14.65 12.83
N LYS A 191 -2.63 13.88 13.66
CA LYS A 191 -2.08 12.74 14.38
C LYS A 191 -2.72 11.48 13.86
N VAL A 192 -1.93 10.69 13.12
CA VAL A 192 -2.34 9.41 12.53
C VAL A 192 -1.80 8.29 13.42
N MET A 193 -2.64 7.29 13.72
CA MET A 193 -2.26 6.08 14.43
C MET A 193 -2.65 4.85 13.63
N ALA A 194 -1.73 3.91 13.47
CA ALA A 194 -2.04 2.57 12.98
C ALA A 194 -2.14 1.60 14.16
N THR A 195 -3.25 0.86 14.28
CA THR A 195 -3.43 -0.18 15.31
C THR A 195 -3.92 -1.46 14.69
N THR A 196 -3.17 -2.55 14.88
CA THR A 196 -3.48 -3.81 14.21
C THR A 196 -3.21 -4.97 15.14
N GLY A 197 -3.79 -6.15 14.85
CA GLY A 197 -3.37 -7.36 15.56
C GLY A 197 -1.84 -7.50 15.51
N GLY A 198 -1.20 -7.97 16.58
CA GLY A 198 0.25 -8.20 16.61
C GLY A 198 1.11 -7.00 16.98
N THR A 199 0.60 -5.76 17.03
CA THR A 199 1.23 -4.72 17.86
C THR A 199 0.89 -4.98 19.33
N ASN A 200 1.74 -4.52 20.23
CA ASN A 200 1.50 -4.64 21.67
C ASN A 200 0.30 -3.79 22.08
N LEU A 201 -0.72 -4.42 22.67
CA LEU A 201 -1.94 -3.74 23.08
C LEU A 201 -1.67 -2.64 24.11
N ARG A 202 -0.68 -2.83 25.01
CA ARG A 202 -0.33 -1.83 26.02
C ARG A 202 0.18 -0.54 25.40
N ASP A 203 1.00 -0.66 24.37
CA ASP A 203 1.59 0.50 23.68
C ASP A 203 0.51 1.24 22.89
N ASP A 204 -0.43 0.51 22.26
CA ASP A 204 -1.60 1.10 21.60
C ASP A 204 -2.48 1.87 22.60
N ILE A 205 -2.69 1.34 23.81
CA ILE A 205 -3.47 2.01 24.87
C ILE A 205 -2.78 3.30 25.30
N MET A 206 -1.49 3.25 25.60
CA MET A 206 -0.72 4.44 25.99
C MET A 206 -0.68 5.48 24.87
N ARG A 207 -0.64 5.05 23.61
CA ARG A 207 -0.67 5.95 22.45
C ARG A 207 -2.02 6.65 22.28
N LEU A 208 -3.12 6.02 22.69
CA LEU A 208 -4.47 6.59 22.66
C LEU A 208 -4.77 7.53 23.83
N ASP A 209 -3.91 7.59 24.85
CA ASP A 209 -3.98 8.63 25.89
C ASP A 209 -3.57 10.02 25.34
N GLU A 210 -2.80 10.05 24.25
CA GLU A 210 -2.48 11.26 23.50
C GLU A 210 -3.54 11.55 22.41
N THR A 211 -3.54 12.77 21.88
CA THR A 211 -4.42 13.15 20.77
C THR A 211 -4.18 12.29 19.52
N VAL A 212 -5.24 11.65 19.03
CA VAL A 212 -5.29 10.94 17.75
C VAL A 212 -6.49 11.45 16.95
N HIS A 213 -6.24 11.87 15.71
CA HIS A 213 -7.28 12.38 14.81
C HIS A 213 -7.77 11.30 13.83
N VAL A 214 -6.84 10.47 13.34
CA VAL A 214 -7.10 9.40 12.36
C VAL A 214 -6.61 8.08 12.91
N ILE A 215 -7.49 7.09 12.93
CA ILE A 215 -7.15 5.70 13.26
C ILE A 215 -7.21 4.84 11.99
N ILE A 216 -6.15 4.09 11.73
CA ILE A 216 -6.09 3.11 10.64
C ILE A 216 -5.92 1.74 11.27
N ALA A 217 -6.88 0.84 11.08
CA ALA A 217 -6.94 -0.37 11.89
C ALA A 217 -7.51 -1.62 11.23
N THR A 218 -7.11 -2.77 11.79
CA THR A 218 -7.76 -4.06 11.52
C THR A 218 -8.99 -4.26 12.41
N PRO A 219 -10.10 -4.86 11.93
CA PRO A 219 -11.38 -4.96 12.65
C PRO A 219 -11.28 -5.50 14.07
N GLY A 220 -10.63 -6.65 14.27
CA GLY A 220 -10.55 -7.27 15.59
C GLY A 220 -9.85 -6.41 16.65
N ARG A 221 -8.78 -5.69 16.27
CA ARG A 221 -8.02 -4.86 17.21
C ARG A 221 -8.78 -3.59 17.60
N ILE A 222 -9.36 -2.89 16.63
CA ILE A 222 -10.09 -1.65 16.95
C ILE A 222 -11.36 -1.93 17.75
N LEU A 223 -12.05 -3.03 17.45
CA LEU A 223 -13.23 -3.43 18.21
C LEU A 223 -12.88 -3.71 19.68
N ASP A 224 -11.75 -4.37 19.94
CA ASP A 224 -11.26 -4.61 21.30
C ASP A 224 -10.98 -3.30 22.05
N LEU A 225 -10.29 -2.34 21.38
CA LEU A 225 -10.01 -1.03 21.96
C LEU A 225 -11.26 -0.19 22.22
N ILE A 226 -12.28 -0.27 21.34
CA ILE A 226 -13.58 0.38 21.53
C ILE A 226 -14.33 -0.25 22.71
N LYS A 227 -14.42 -1.59 22.76
CA LYS A 227 -15.13 -2.32 23.84
C LYS A 227 -14.48 -2.10 25.22
N LYS A 228 -13.17 -1.87 25.27
CA LYS A 228 -12.43 -1.50 26.49
C LYS A 228 -12.59 -0.02 26.89
N GLY A 229 -13.25 0.80 26.06
CA GLY A 229 -13.42 2.23 26.32
C GLY A 229 -12.16 3.08 26.12
N VAL A 230 -11.12 2.50 25.52
CA VAL A 230 -9.84 3.19 25.25
C VAL A 230 -9.97 4.04 23.99
N ALA A 231 -10.44 3.43 22.90
CA ALA A 231 -10.71 4.15 21.66
C ALA A 231 -12.13 4.74 21.69
N LYS A 232 -12.22 6.05 21.94
CA LYS A 232 -13.48 6.79 21.89
C LYS A 232 -13.82 7.17 20.45
N VAL A 233 -14.87 6.57 19.90
CA VAL A 233 -15.25 6.68 18.48
C VAL A 233 -16.62 7.33 18.27
N ASP A 234 -17.23 7.84 19.33
CA ASP A 234 -18.55 8.48 19.35
C ASP A 234 -18.63 9.74 18.46
N LYS A 235 -17.49 10.36 18.19
CA LYS A 235 -17.38 11.59 17.37
C LYS A 235 -16.83 11.34 15.97
N VAL A 236 -16.55 10.10 15.59
CA VAL A 236 -16.05 9.77 14.25
C VAL A 236 -17.12 10.12 13.21
N GLN A 237 -16.78 11.04 12.31
CA GLN A 237 -17.67 11.52 11.26
C GLN A 237 -17.45 10.80 9.93
N MET A 238 -16.30 10.15 9.74
CA MET A 238 -15.97 9.45 8.49
C MET A 238 -15.34 8.10 8.79
N ILE A 239 -15.86 7.05 8.17
CA ILE A 239 -15.26 5.71 8.15
C ILE A 239 -15.02 5.26 6.72
N VAL A 240 -13.81 4.78 6.45
CA VAL A 240 -13.41 4.18 5.19
C VAL A 240 -13.27 2.67 5.37
N MET A 241 -13.71 1.90 4.39
CA MET A 241 -13.46 0.46 4.30
C MET A 241 -12.70 0.17 3.01
N ASP A 242 -11.42 -0.17 3.11
CA ASP A 242 -10.58 -0.55 1.97
C ASP A 242 -10.44 -2.07 1.89
N GLU A 243 -10.48 -2.63 0.68
CA GLU A 243 -10.68 -4.06 0.42
C GLU A 243 -11.93 -4.62 1.14
N ALA A 244 -13.07 -3.97 0.89
CA ALA A 244 -14.33 -4.27 1.58
C ALA A 244 -14.88 -5.68 1.34
N ASP A 245 -14.58 -6.31 0.20
CA ASP A 245 -14.86 -7.73 -0.04
C ASP A 245 -14.28 -8.65 1.04
N LYS A 246 -13.11 -8.31 1.60
CA LYS A 246 -12.50 -9.04 2.72
C LYS A 246 -13.04 -8.63 4.07
N LEU A 247 -13.28 -7.34 4.28
CA LEU A 247 -13.85 -6.85 5.54
C LEU A 247 -15.28 -7.35 5.75
N LEU A 248 -16.00 -7.66 4.67
CA LEU A 248 -17.38 -8.14 4.68
C LEU A 248 -17.47 -9.64 4.37
N SER A 249 -16.38 -10.39 4.61
CA SER A 249 -16.43 -11.85 4.62
C SER A 249 -17.23 -12.37 5.82
N GLN A 250 -17.62 -13.65 5.80
CA GLN A 250 -18.40 -14.28 6.87
C GLN A 250 -17.73 -14.14 8.26
N ASP A 251 -16.40 -14.14 8.31
CA ASP A 251 -15.63 -14.05 9.56
C ASP A 251 -15.57 -12.62 10.13
N PHE A 252 -15.62 -11.60 9.27
CA PHE A 252 -15.41 -10.19 9.67
C PHE A 252 -16.70 -9.36 9.70
N VAL A 253 -17.75 -9.75 8.99
CA VAL A 253 -18.97 -8.96 8.85
C VAL A 253 -19.58 -8.58 10.21
N VAL A 254 -19.64 -9.52 11.15
CA VAL A 254 -20.18 -9.27 12.50
C VAL A 254 -19.32 -8.25 13.26
N LEU A 255 -17.99 -8.34 13.13
CA LEU A 255 -17.07 -7.39 13.76
C LEU A 255 -17.25 -5.99 13.19
N ILE A 256 -17.47 -5.88 11.87
CA ILE A 256 -17.72 -4.59 11.21
C ILE A 256 -19.06 -3.99 11.66
N GLU A 257 -20.13 -4.79 11.72
CA GLU A 257 -21.44 -4.33 12.21
C GLU A 257 -21.35 -3.83 13.66
N ASP A 258 -20.64 -4.56 14.52
CA ASP A 258 -20.36 -4.15 15.90
C ASP A 258 -19.63 -2.80 15.94
N ILE A 259 -18.53 -2.63 15.20
CA ILE A 259 -17.77 -1.37 15.16
C ILE A 259 -18.68 -0.20 14.75
N ILE A 260 -19.45 -0.40 13.68
CA ILE A 260 -20.36 0.60 13.12
C ILE A 260 -21.43 1.01 14.14
N SER A 261 -21.86 0.11 15.03
CA SER A 261 -22.83 0.42 16.08
C SER A 261 -22.32 1.42 17.12
N PHE A 262 -21.00 1.50 17.36
CA PHE A 262 -20.38 2.45 18.30
C PHE A 262 -20.14 3.85 17.70
N LEU A 263 -20.19 3.99 16.37
CA LEU A 263 -19.92 5.26 15.69
C LEU A 263 -21.15 6.19 15.73
N ALA A 264 -20.91 7.49 15.49
CA ALA A 264 -21.99 8.48 15.34
C ALA A 264 -23.02 8.05 14.27
N LYS A 265 -24.31 8.35 14.49
CA LYS A 265 -25.39 7.99 13.55
C LYS A 265 -25.24 8.68 12.18
N ASN A 266 -24.84 9.95 12.18
CA ASN A 266 -24.65 10.78 10.98
C ASN A 266 -23.20 10.75 10.52
N ARG A 267 -22.66 9.55 10.30
CA ARG A 267 -21.31 9.33 9.79
C ARG A 267 -21.35 9.10 8.28
N GLN A 268 -20.32 9.56 7.59
CA GLN A 268 -20.07 9.27 6.19
C GLN A 268 -19.31 7.94 6.07
N ILE A 269 -19.76 7.06 5.18
CA ILE A 269 -19.13 5.77 4.90
C ILE A 269 -18.60 5.77 3.46
N LEU A 270 -17.30 5.53 3.30
CA LEU A 270 -16.66 5.37 1.99
C LEU A 270 -16.16 3.92 1.86
N LEU A 271 -16.75 3.15 0.95
CA LEU A 271 -16.45 1.74 0.74
C LEU A 271 -15.71 1.56 -0.59
N TYR A 272 -14.52 0.96 -0.54
CA TYR A 272 -13.70 0.66 -1.71
C TYR A 272 -13.45 -0.85 -1.81
N SER A 273 -13.74 -1.41 -2.98
CA SER A 273 -13.51 -2.84 -3.23
C SER A 273 -13.05 -3.11 -4.65
N ALA A 274 -12.29 -4.19 -4.84
CA ALA A 274 -11.96 -4.69 -6.17
C ALA A 274 -13.11 -5.56 -6.72
N THR A 275 -13.72 -6.36 -5.85
CA THR A 275 -14.82 -7.26 -6.19
C THR A 275 -16.06 -6.95 -5.35
N PHE A 276 -17.24 -7.31 -5.87
CA PHE A 276 -18.51 -7.18 -5.15
C PHE A 276 -19.20 -8.54 -5.06
N PRO A 277 -18.71 -9.43 -4.17
CA PRO A 277 -19.43 -10.67 -3.89
C PRO A 277 -20.77 -10.36 -3.23
N THR A 278 -21.67 -11.36 -3.21
CA THR A 278 -23.01 -11.23 -2.63
C THR A 278 -22.99 -10.77 -1.17
N SER A 279 -21.91 -11.03 -0.41
CA SER A 279 -21.78 -10.51 0.97
C SER A 279 -21.64 -8.99 1.01
N VAL A 280 -20.88 -8.39 0.11
CA VAL A 280 -20.80 -6.93 -0.03
C VAL A 280 -22.15 -6.37 -0.47
N GLN A 281 -22.80 -7.00 -1.44
CA GLN A 281 -24.14 -6.60 -1.88
C GLN A 281 -25.19 -6.72 -0.77
N LYS A 282 -25.13 -7.75 0.10
CA LYS A 282 -26.03 -7.91 1.25
C LYS A 282 -25.76 -6.88 2.34
N PHE A 283 -24.50 -6.53 2.57
CA PHE A 283 -24.16 -5.40 3.44
C PHE A 283 -24.71 -4.08 2.88
N MET A 284 -24.81 -3.98 1.55
CA MET A 284 -25.45 -2.87 0.85
C MET A 284 -26.99 -2.96 0.80
N VAL A 285 -27.60 -4.16 0.85
CA VAL A 285 -29.03 -4.38 0.57
C VAL A 285 -29.69 -5.26 1.64
N ILE A 286 -30.71 -4.74 2.33
CA ILE A 286 -31.69 -5.59 3.04
C ILE A 286 -32.76 -6.05 2.04
N PRO A 287 -33.10 -7.35 1.96
CA PRO A 287 -34.32 -7.78 1.31
C PRO A 287 -35.51 -7.36 2.17
N CYS A 288 -36.24 -6.32 1.76
CA CYS A 288 -37.53 -6.01 2.33
C CYS A 288 -38.57 -6.95 1.69
N LEU A 289 -39.11 -7.91 2.45
CA LEU A 289 -40.09 -8.90 1.98
C LEU A 289 -41.44 -8.27 1.53
N TYR A 290 -41.59 -6.95 1.60
CA TYR A 290 -42.83 -6.24 1.27
C TYR A 290 -42.67 -5.02 0.34
N CYS A 291 -41.48 -4.77 -0.23
CA CYS A 291 -41.29 -3.61 -1.11
C CYS A 291 -40.47 -3.96 -2.35
N PHE A 292 -41.12 -3.91 -3.52
CA PHE A 292 -40.53 -4.07 -4.86
C PHE A 292 -39.65 -2.87 -5.30
N VAL A 293 -39.05 -2.15 -4.33
CA VAL A 293 -38.19 -0.99 -4.56
C VAL A 293 -36.85 -1.24 -3.88
N PHE A 294 -35.90 -1.76 -4.66
CA PHE A 294 -34.48 -1.78 -4.34
C PHE A 294 -33.99 -0.35 -4.10
N HIS A 295 -33.70 0.08 -2.85
CA HIS A 295 -32.71 1.15 -2.50
C HIS A 295 -32.85 1.66 -1.05
N GLN A 296 -32.68 0.80 -0.04
CA GLN A 296 -32.39 1.28 1.33
C GLN A 296 -31.38 0.32 2.01
N SER A 297 -30.17 0.81 2.24
CA SER A 297 -29.10 0.05 2.91
C SER A 297 -29.21 0.19 4.44
N LYS A 298 -28.77 -0.84 5.19
CA LYS A 298 -28.72 -0.81 6.67
C LYS A 298 -27.78 0.27 7.21
N HIS A 299 -26.73 0.61 6.45
CA HIS A 299 -25.65 1.51 6.89
C HIS A 299 -25.29 2.63 5.91
N LEU A 300 -25.45 2.43 4.59
CA LEU A 300 -25.15 3.45 3.58
C LEU A 300 -26.39 4.31 3.27
N GLN A 301 -26.24 5.63 3.28
CA GLN A 301 -27.32 6.57 3.00
C GLN A 301 -27.23 7.07 1.56
N LYS A 302 -27.95 6.40 0.63
CA LYS A 302 -27.97 6.72 -0.82
C LYS A 302 -26.55 6.92 -1.38
N PRO A 303 -25.72 5.86 -1.39
CA PRO A 303 -24.34 5.97 -1.80
C PRO A 303 -24.22 6.39 -3.26
N TYR A 304 -23.19 7.17 -3.56
CA TYR A 304 -22.77 7.39 -4.93
C TYR A 304 -21.95 6.18 -5.39
N GLU A 305 -22.44 5.49 -6.41
CA GLU A 305 -21.76 4.33 -6.97
C GLU A 305 -20.78 4.76 -8.06
N ILE A 306 -19.50 4.48 -7.82
CA ILE A 306 -18.42 4.68 -8.78
C ILE A 306 -18.00 3.30 -9.26
N ASN A 307 -18.28 2.99 -10.53
CA ASN A 307 -17.78 1.77 -11.15
C ASN A 307 -16.82 2.11 -12.28
N LEU A 308 -15.52 2.04 -11.99
CA LEU A 308 -14.45 2.25 -12.97
C LEU A 308 -13.98 0.95 -13.63
N MET A 309 -14.68 -0.15 -13.39
CA MET A 309 -14.40 -1.45 -13.96
C MET A 309 -15.62 -1.94 -14.74
N GLU A 310 -15.62 -1.76 -16.06
CA GLU A 310 -16.60 -2.38 -16.96
C GLU A 310 -16.44 -3.91 -16.97
N GLU A 311 -15.18 -4.40 -16.92
CA GLU A 311 -14.82 -5.81 -16.84
C GLU A 311 -13.85 -6.08 -15.67
N LEU A 312 -13.87 -7.31 -15.15
CA LEU A 312 -12.93 -7.82 -14.11
C LEU A 312 -11.53 -8.11 -14.68
N THR A 313 -11.05 -7.30 -15.63
CA THR A 313 -9.79 -7.52 -16.34
C THR A 313 -8.67 -6.65 -15.79
N LEU A 314 -7.45 -7.18 -15.81
CA LEU A 314 -6.24 -6.44 -15.45
C LEU A 314 -5.55 -5.93 -16.71
N LYS A 315 -6.03 -4.79 -17.22
CA LYS A 315 -5.40 -4.07 -18.33
C LYS A 315 -3.92 -3.80 -18.01
N GLY A 316 -3.05 -4.06 -18.98
CA GLY A 316 -1.59 -3.88 -18.85
C GLY A 316 -0.82 -5.11 -18.34
N ILE A 317 -1.50 -6.16 -17.88
CA ILE A 317 -0.82 -7.39 -17.44
C ILE A 317 -0.93 -8.45 -18.53
N THR A 318 0.22 -8.81 -19.11
CA THR A 318 0.31 -9.94 -20.02
C THR A 318 0.30 -11.24 -19.22
N GLN A 319 -0.60 -12.16 -19.57
CA GLN A 319 -0.82 -13.38 -18.81
C GLN A 319 -0.48 -14.61 -19.64
N TYR A 320 0.39 -15.47 -19.12
CA TYR A 320 0.74 -16.74 -19.73
C TYR A 320 0.54 -17.92 -18.79
N TYR A 321 0.31 -19.10 -19.35
CA TYR A 321 0.39 -20.36 -18.63
C TYR A 321 1.42 -21.32 -19.26
N ALA A 322 2.02 -22.16 -18.42
CA ALA A 322 2.90 -23.24 -18.81
C ALA A 322 2.39 -24.56 -18.21
N TYR A 323 2.11 -25.55 -19.07
CA TYR A 323 1.77 -26.89 -18.62
C TYR A 323 3.01 -27.60 -18.06
N VAL A 324 2.96 -27.95 -16.78
CA VAL A 324 4.07 -28.59 -16.08
C VAL A 324 3.56 -29.62 -15.10
N THR A 325 4.33 -30.69 -14.89
CA THR A 325 4.11 -31.58 -13.75
C THR A 325 4.72 -30.97 -12.48
N GLU A 326 4.26 -31.39 -11.29
CA GLU A 326 4.81 -30.91 -10.01
C GLU A 326 6.34 -31.05 -9.94
N ARG A 327 6.89 -32.16 -10.46
CA ARG A 327 8.34 -32.42 -10.48
C ARG A 327 9.10 -31.44 -11.37
N GLN A 328 8.46 -30.90 -12.41
CA GLN A 328 9.06 -29.99 -13.38
C GLN A 328 8.95 -28.52 -12.97
N LYS A 329 8.09 -28.17 -11.99
CA LYS A 329 7.84 -26.76 -11.63
C LYS A 329 9.11 -25.98 -11.28
N VAL A 330 10.01 -26.55 -10.48
CA VAL A 330 11.29 -25.91 -10.11
C VAL A 330 12.20 -25.72 -11.33
N HIS A 331 12.24 -26.71 -12.23
CA HIS A 331 13.03 -26.61 -13.45
C HIS A 331 12.46 -25.54 -14.41
N CYS A 332 11.14 -25.50 -14.57
CA CYS A 332 10.46 -24.46 -15.34
C CYS A 332 10.75 -23.06 -14.75
N LEU A 333 10.66 -22.90 -13.42
CA LEU A 333 10.98 -21.65 -12.74
C LEU A 333 12.43 -21.19 -13.01
N ASN A 334 13.39 -22.12 -12.97
CA ASN A 334 14.79 -21.83 -13.30
C ASN A 334 14.95 -21.33 -14.74
N THR A 335 14.26 -21.94 -15.69
CA THR A 335 14.24 -21.51 -17.09
C THR A 335 13.63 -20.11 -17.24
N LEU A 336 12.54 -19.81 -16.52
CA LEU A 336 11.93 -18.48 -16.52
C LEU A 336 12.90 -17.41 -15.98
N PHE A 337 13.56 -17.69 -14.85
CA PHE A 337 14.56 -16.78 -14.27
C PHE A 337 15.76 -16.52 -15.17
N SER A 338 16.11 -17.49 -16.02
CA SER A 338 17.21 -17.34 -16.98
C SER A 338 16.82 -16.57 -18.25
N ARG A 339 15.54 -16.64 -18.66
CA ARG A 339 15.05 -16.04 -19.91
C ARG A 339 14.43 -14.66 -19.74
N LEU A 340 13.86 -14.37 -18.58
CA LEU A 340 13.13 -13.12 -18.32
C LEU A 340 14.04 -12.04 -17.74
N GLN A 341 13.83 -10.79 -18.17
CA GLN A 341 14.47 -9.62 -17.58
C GLN A 341 13.65 -9.12 -16.38
N ILE A 342 13.79 -9.83 -15.27
CA ILE A 342 13.07 -9.54 -14.02
C ILE A 342 13.72 -8.33 -13.33
N ASN A 343 12.96 -7.32 -12.93
CA ASN A 343 13.46 -6.34 -11.97
C ASN A 343 13.35 -6.96 -10.56
N GLN A 344 12.12 -6.99 -10.04
CA GLN A 344 11.73 -7.83 -8.92
C GLN A 344 10.57 -8.75 -9.29
N SER A 345 10.50 -9.93 -8.65
CA SER A 345 9.40 -10.86 -8.81
C SER A 345 8.74 -11.27 -7.50
N ILE A 346 7.45 -11.62 -7.59
CA ILE A 346 6.72 -12.26 -6.50
C ILE A 346 6.26 -13.64 -6.97
N ILE A 347 6.55 -14.66 -6.16
CA ILE A 347 6.22 -16.05 -6.44
C ILE A 347 5.19 -16.53 -5.43
N PHE A 348 4.01 -16.92 -5.89
CA PHE A 348 2.93 -17.39 -5.04
C PHE A 348 2.88 -18.90 -4.93
N CYS A 349 2.79 -19.38 -3.69
CA CYS A 349 2.49 -20.77 -3.35
C CYS A 349 1.20 -20.86 -2.52
N ASN A 350 0.52 -22.01 -2.61
CA ASN A 350 -0.76 -22.22 -1.93
C ASN A 350 -0.62 -22.62 -0.46
N SER A 351 0.59 -22.96 0.02
CA SER A 351 0.81 -23.35 1.42
C SER A 351 2.11 -22.82 2.01
N THR A 352 2.11 -22.60 3.32
CA THR A 352 3.26 -22.10 4.09
C THR A 352 4.48 -23.03 3.98
N GLN A 353 4.27 -24.34 4.01
CA GLN A 353 5.33 -25.33 3.85
C GLN A 353 5.98 -25.26 2.46
N ARG A 354 5.17 -25.09 1.41
CA ARG A 354 5.68 -24.96 0.04
C ARG A 354 6.49 -23.68 -0.15
N VAL A 355 6.07 -22.57 0.47
CA VAL A 355 6.85 -21.31 0.49
C VAL A 355 8.26 -21.56 1.03
N GLU A 356 8.39 -22.18 2.21
CA GLU A 356 9.71 -22.44 2.80
C GLU A 356 10.57 -23.41 1.95
N LEU A 357 9.96 -24.49 1.46
CA LEU A 357 10.66 -25.48 0.64
C LEU A 357 11.15 -24.88 -0.68
N LEU A 358 10.30 -24.11 -1.36
CA LEU A 358 10.65 -23.44 -2.60
C LEU A 358 11.75 -22.40 -2.36
N ALA A 359 11.61 -21.56 -1.33
CA ALA A 359 12.60 -20.54 -0.99
C ALA A 359 13.98 -21.15 -0.69
N LYS A 360 14.02 -22.24 0.10
CA LYS A 360 15.26 -22.99 0.34
C LYS A 360 15.86 -23.52 -0.97
N LYS A 361 15.03 -24.09 -1.85
CA LYS A 361 15.49 -24.68 -3.11
C LYS A 361 16.03 -23.63 -4.08
N ILE A 362 15.35 -22.51 -4.26
CA ILE A 362 15.82 -21.45 -5.18
C ILE A 362 17.05 -20.72 -4.62
N THR A 363 17.17 -20.59 -3.29
CA THR A 363 18.38 -20.05 -2.64
C THR A 363 19.58 -20.97 -2.89
N GLN A 364 19.40 -22.30 -2.79
CA GLN A 364 20.45 -23.27 -3.13
C GLN A 364 20.87 -23.22 -4.61
N LEU A 365 19.96 -22.82 -5.50
CA LEU A 365 20.25 -22.60 -6.92
C LEU A 365 20.96 -21.26 -7.19
N GLY A 366 21.22 -20.45 -6.17
CA GLY A 366 21.95 -19.17 -6.27
C GLY A 366 21.05 -17.95 -6.49
N TYR A 367 19.73 -18.09 -6.43
CA TYR A 367 18.83 -16.95 -6.57
C TYR A 367 18.67 -16.18 -5.25
N SER A 368 18.80 -14.86 -5.32
CA SER A 368 18.46 -13.98 -4.19
C SER A 368 16.94 -13.96 -3.99
N CYS A 369 16.49 -14.49 -2.85
CA CYS A 369 15.08 -14.45 -2.48
C CYS A 369 14.87 -14.27 -0.98
N PHE A 370 13.77 -13.63 -0.63
CA PHE A 370 13.16 -13.77 0.68
C PHE A 370 11.87 -14.59 0.57
N TYR A 371 11.36 -15.01 1.72
CA TYR A 371 10.07 -15.67 1.78
C TYR A 371 9.24 -15.16 2.94
N ILE A 372 7.92 -15.27 2.77
CA ILE A 372 6.98 -14.75 3.76
C ILE A 372 5.65 -15.51 3.78
N HIS A 373 5.20 -15.85 4.98
CA HIS A 373 3.96 -16.59 5.16
C HIS A 373 3.32 -16.35 6.53
N ALA A 374 2.08 -16.79 6.68
CA ALA A 374 1.24 -16.52 7.86
C ALA A 374 1.84 -16.99 9.21
N LYS A 375 2.61 -18.09 9.22
CA LYS A 375 3.22 -18.65 10.45
C LYS A 375 4.46 -17.91 10.97
N MET A 376 4.99 -16.93 10.24
CA MET A 376 6.12 -16.13 10.71
C MET A 376 5.67 -15.09 11.73
N MET A 377 6.54 -14.74 12.68
CA MET A 377 6.24 -13.63 13.59
C MET A 377 6.15 -12.31 12.80
N GLN A 378 5.29 -11.41 13.27
CA GLN A 378 4.97 -10.19 12.53
C GLN A 378 6.19 -9.28 12.31
N GLU A 379 7.08 -9.18 13.29
CA GLU A 379 8.29 -8.35 13.19
C GLU A 379 9.18 -8.79 12.03
N TYR A 380 9.41 -10.10 11.88
CA TYR A 380 10.15 -10.67 10.76
C TYR A 380 9.43 -10.45 9.43
N ARG A 381 8.10 -10.55 9.41
CA ARG A 381 7.30 -10.27 8.21
C ARG A 381 7.48 -8.82 7.74
N ASN A 382 7.40 -7.87 8.67
CA ASN A 382 7.58 -6.45 8.40
C ASN A 382 8.99 -6.16 7.90
N ARG A 383 10.01 -6.77 8.51
CA ARG A 383 11.41 -6.63 8.10
C ARG A 383 11.64 -7.16 6.68
N VAL A 384 11.23 -8.40 6.40
CA VAL A 384 11.37 -9.01 5.06
C VAL A 384 10.69 -8.15 3.99
N PHE A 385 9.52 -7.60 4.30
CA PHE A 385 8.82 -6.71 3.39
C PHE A 385 9.54 -5.39 3.16
N HIS A 386 10.05 -4.76 4.21
CA HIS A 386 10.82 -3.54 4.09
C HIS A 386 12.09 -3.77 3.25
N ASP A 387 12.82 -4.86 3.54
CA ASP A 387 14.03 -5.24 2.84
C ASP A 387 13.75 -5.54 1.35
N PHE A 388 12.66 -6.25 1.05
CA PHE A 388 12.23 -6.50 -0.32
C PHE A 388 11.82 -5.21 -1.05
N ARG A 389 11.02 -4.35 -0.41
CA ARG A 389 10.60 -3.07 -1.00
C ARG A 389 11.78 -2.14 -1.31
N ASN A 390 12.83 -2.19 -0.49
CA ASN A 390 14.06 -1.42 -0.69
C ASN A 390 15.02 -2.05 -1.72
N GLY A 391 14.64 -3.17 -2.35
CA GLY A 391 15.45 -3.81 -3.40
C GLY A 391 16.59 -4.70 -2.89
N LEU A 392 16.62 -5.04 -1.59
CA LEU A 392 17.68 -5.89 -1.04
C LEU A 392 17.63 -7.35 -1.54
N CYS A 393 16.47 -7.78 -2.06
CA CYS A 393 16.36 -9.03 -2.80
C CYS A 393 15.52 -8.87 -4.06
N ARG A 394 15.76 -9.76 -5.04
CA ARG A 394 15.06 -9.72 -6.33
C ARG A 394 13.75 -10.50 -6.33
N ASN A 395 13.60 -11.51 -5.49
CA ASN A 395 12.45 -12.40 -5.52
C ASN A 395 11.82 -12.55 -4.13
N LEU A 396 10.50 -12.49 -4.05
CA LEU A 396 9.75 -12.77 -2.82
C LEU A 396 8.85 -13.99 -3.02
N VAL A 397 9.05 -15.04 -2.22
CA VAL A 397 8.16 -16.22 -2.21
C VAL A 397 7.10 -16.07 -1.12
N CYS A 398 5.82 -16.16 -1.43
CA CYS A 398 4.78 -15.91 -0.44
C CYS A 398 3.47 -16.68 -0.63
N THR A 399 2.69 -16.72 0.44
CA THR A 399 1.26 -17.10 0.40
C THR A 399 0.37 -15.88 0.15
N ASP A 400 -0.89 -16.13 -0.22
CA ASP A 400 -1.94 -15.12 -0.48
C ASP A 400 -2.13 -14.05 0.59
N LEU A 401 -1.90 -14.41 1.85
CA LEU A 401 -2.14 -13.51 2.97
C LEU A 401 -1.22 -12.28 2.93
N PHE A 402 -0.01 -12.41 2.37
CA PHE A 402 1.01 -11.40 2.55
C PHE A 402 0.90 -10.21 1.61
N THR A 403 0.47 -10.43 0.37
CA THR A 403 0.66 -9.42 -0.67
C THR A 403 -0.53 -8.52 -0.89
N ARG A 404 -1.69 -8.73 -0.24
CA ARG A 404 -2.89 -7.92 -0.43
C ARG A 404 -2.69 -6.48 0.06
N GLY A 405 -3.26 -5.50 -0.65
CA GLY A 405 -2.96 -4.08 -0.44
C GLY A 405 -1.57 -3.59 -0.86
N ILE A 406 -0.53 -4.40 -0.70
CA ILE A 406 0.89 -4.00 -0.82
C ILE A 406 1.30 -3.51 -2.22
N ASP A 407 1.88 -2.30 -2.28
CA ASP A 407 2.46 -1.68 -3.48
C ASP A 407 3.98 -1.79 -3.55
N ILE A 408 4.50 -2.41 -4.63
CA ILE A 408 5.93 -2.44 -4.93
C ILE A 408 6.10 -2.18 -6.43
N GLN A 409 6.44 -0.94 -6.78
CA GLN A 409 6.53 -0.49 -8.18
C GLN A 409 7.61 -1.20 -9.00
N ALA A 410 8.62 -1.78 -8.36
CA ALA A 410 9.71 -2.51 -9.01
C ALA A 410 9.32 -3.95 -9.40
N VAL A 411 8.17 -4.45 -8.95
CA VAL A 411 7.68 -5.77 -9.32
C VAL A 411 7.06 -5.73 -10.73
N ASN A 412 7.77 -6.28 -11.70
CA ASN A 412 7.30 -6.39 -13.07
C ASN A 412 6.87 -7.81 -13.46
N VAL A 413 7.24 -8.84 -12.67
CA VAL A 413 6.88 -10.24 -12.92
C VAL A 413 6.23 -10.86 -11.70
N VAL A 414 5.05 -11.48 -11.89
CA VAL A 414 4.38 -12.32 -10.90
C VAL A 414 4.34 -13.76 -11.40
N ILE A 415 4.69 -14.72 -10.54
CA ILE A 415 4.67 -16.13 -10.87
C ILE A 415 3.73 -16.86 -9.92
N ASN A 416 2.67 -17.46 -10.46
CA ASN A 416 1.87 -18.44 -9.73
C ASN A 416 2.55 -19.79 -9.83
N PHE A 417 3.42 -20.09 -8.86
CA PHE A 417 4.06 -21.42 -8.77
C PHE A 417 3.03 -22.50 -8.46
N ASP A 418 2.06 -22.16 -7.62
CA ASP A 418 0.82 -22.92 -7.46
C ASP A 418 -0.35 -22.09 -7.96
N PHE A 419 -1.15 -22.65 -8.88
CA PHE A 419 -2.30 -21.95 -9.41
C PHE A 419 -3.38 -21.78 -8.32
N PRO A 420 -4.01 -20.59 -8.20
CA PRO A 420 -5.07 -20.38 -7.21
C PRO A 420 -6.37 -21.10 -7.60
N LYS A 421 -7.20 -21.40 -6.61
CA LYS A 421 -8.47 -22.11 -6.81
C LYS A 421 -9.65 -21.22 -7.21
N ASN A 422 -9.54 -19.90 -7.05
CA ASN A 422 -10.64 -18.97 -7.32
C ASN A 422 -10.15 -17.69 -8.00
N ALA A 423 -11.04 -17.08 -8.78
CA ALA A 423 -10.77 -15.91 -9.60
C ALA A 423 -10.38 -14.68 -8.76
N GLU A 424 -11.01 -14.51 -7.60
CA GLU A 424 -10.70 -13.41 -6.69
C GLU A 424 -9.24 -13.45 -6.20
N THR A 425 -8.76 -14.64 -5.78
CA THR A 425 -7.36 -14.79 -5.36
C THR A 425 -6.42 -14.57 -6.54
N TYR A 426 -6.76 -15.09 -7.73
CA TYR A 426 -5.97 -14.85 -8.93
C TYR A 426 -5.83 -13.35 -9.23
N LEU A 427 -6.93 -12.62 -9.28
CA LEU A 427 -6.97 -11.17 -9.51
C LEU A 427 -6.09 -10.42 -8.49
N HIS A 428 -6.16 -10.79 -7.21
CA HIS A 428 -5.34 -10.16 -6.19
C HIS A 428 -3.85 -10.47 -6.32
N ARG A 429 -3.47 -11.66 -6.78
CA ARG A 429 -2.07 -12.07 -6.99
C ARG A 429 -1.46 -11.35 -8.18
N ILE A 430 -2.12 -11.40 -9.34
CA ILE A 430 -1.54 -10.83 -10.56
C ILE A 430 -1.63 -9.30 -10.56
N GLY A 431 -2.59 -8.69 -9.86
CA GLY A 431 -2.63 -7.26 -9.56
C GLY A 431 -1.49 -6.73 -8.66
N ARG A 432 -0.44 -7.53 -8.41
CA ARG A 432 0.81 -7.08 -7.79
C ARG A 432 1.85 -6.59 -8.80
N SER A 433 1.75 -7.01 -10.05
CA SER A 433 2.47 -6.40 -11.18
C SER A 433 1.59 -5.37 -11.88
N GLY A 434 2.20 -4.46 -12.63
CA GLY A 434 1.47 -3.50 -13.46
C GLY A 434 0.63 -2.47 -12.68
N ARG A 435 1.10 -2.10 -11.49
CA ARG A 435 0.45 -1.06 -10.66
C ARG A 435 0.63 0.32 -11.28
N PHE A 436 -0.28 1.24 -10.97
CA PHE A 436 -0.36 2.57 -11.60
C PHE A 436 -0.39 2.53 -13.14
N GLY A 437 -0.92 1.43 -13.68
CA GLY A 437 -1.09 1.23 -15.10
C GLY A 437 0.19 0.83 -15.84
N HIS A 438 1.27 0.51 -15.13
CA HIS A 438 2.45 -0.03 -15.78
C HIS A 438 2.17 -1.40 -16.42
N LEU A 439 3.00 -1.76 -17.39
CA LEU A 439 2.94 -3.09 -17.97
C LEU A 439 3.60 -4.11 -17.05
N GLY A 440 3.05 -5.32 -17.01
CA GLY A 440 3.53 -6.40 -16.16
C GLY A 440 3.31 -7.77 -16.79
N LEU A 441 4.00 -8.76 -16.23
CA LEU A 441 3.93 -10.15 -16.69
C LEU A 441 3.44 -11.06 -15.57
N ALA A 442 2.44 -11.88 -15.85
CA ALA A 442 1.97 -12.93 -14.97
C ALA A 442 2.17 -14.29 -15.62
N ILE A 443 2.87 -15.21 -14.94
CA ILE A 443 3.12 -16.57 -15.44
C ILE A 443 2.53 -17.60 -14.49
N ASN A 444 1.74 -18.51 -15.04
CA ASN A 444 1.01 -19.53 -14.32
C ASN A 444 1.58 -20.92 -14.58
N LEU A 445 2.04 -21.61 -13.54
CA LEU A 445 2.45 -23.01 -13.63
C LEU A 445 1.24 -23.92 -13.41
N ILE A 446 0.77 -24.56 -14.49
CA ILE A 446 -0.50 -25.31 -14.52
C ILE A 446 -0.22 -26.80 -14.55
N THR A 447 -0.76 -27.52 -13.56
CA THR A 447 -0.78 -28.98 -13.56
C THR A 447 -2.03 -29.53 -14.25
N ALA A 448 -2.12 -30.86 -14.38
CA ALA A 448 -3.31 -31.50 -14.94
C ALA A 448 -4.59 -31.20 -14.12
N GLU A 449 -4.47 -31.10 -12.80
CA GLU A 449 -5.58 -30.83 -11.87
C GLU A 449 -6.04 -29.37 -11.95
N ASP A 450 -5.16 -28.46 -12.35
CA ASP A 450 -5.45 -27.03 -12.41
C ASP A 450 -6.24 -26.62 -13.67
N ARG A 451 -6.38 -27.51 -14.67
CA ARG A 451 -7.03 -27.22 -15.96
C ARG A 451 -8.45 -26.68 -15.82
N PHE A 452 -9.24 -27.28 -14.94
CA PHE A 452 -10.61 -26.84 -14.69
C PHE A 452 -10.63 -25.44 -14.07
N ASN A 453 -9.76 -25.20 -13.08
CA ASN A 453 -9.67 -23.90 -12.41
C ASN A 453 -9.16 -22.81 -13.36
N LEU A 454 -8.21 -23.14 -14.25
CA LEU A 454 -7.71 -22.20 -15.27
C LEU A 454 -8.87 -21.70 -16.11
N LYS A 455 -9.66 -22.61 -16.69
CA LYS A 455 -10.77 -22.24 -17.56
C LYS A 455 -11.86 -21.48 -16.80
N ALA A 456 -12.21 -21.94 -15.59
CA ALA A 456 -13.17 -21.26 -14.74
C ALA A 456 -12.75 -19.82 -14.38
N ILE A 457 -11.46 -19.59 -14.14
CA ILE A 457 -10.92 -18.25 -13.83
C ILE A 457 -10.89 -17.36 -15.07
N GLU A 458 -10.49 -17.89 -16.23
CA GLU A 458 -10.55 -17.16 -17.51
C GLU A 458 -11.97 -16.68 -17.82
N ASP A 459 -12.96 -17.57 -17.66
CA ASP A 459 -14.35 -17.26 -17.96
C ASP A 459 -14.94 -16.25 -16.94
N GLN A 460 -14.61 -16.39 -15.65
CA GLN A 460 -15.11 -15.46 -14.61
C GLN A 460 -14.51 -14.06 -14.69
N LEU A 461 -13.23 -13.96 -15.07
CA LEU A 461 -12.53 -12.68 -15.18
C LEU A 461 -12.61 -12.10 -16.60
N VAL A 462 -13.18 -12.84 -17.55
CA VAL A 462 -13.24 -12.48 -18.97
C VAL A 462 -11.83 -12.12 -19.47
N THR A 463 -10.87 -12.99 -19.20
CA THR A 463 -9.46 -12.74 -19.51
C THR A 463 -8.86 -13.90 -20.29
N ASP A 464 -7.91 -13.57 -21.17
CA ASP A 464 -7.23 -14.54 -22.03
C ASP A 464 -5.84 -14.84 -21.46
N ILE A 465 -5.66 -16.05 -20.90
CA ILE A 465 -4.39 -16.54 -20.39
C ILE A 465 -3.78 -17.41 -21.48
N LYS A 466 -2.79 -16.86 -22.20
CA LYS A 466 -2.24 -17.51 -23.39
C LYS A 466 -1.24 -18.61 -23.02
N PRO A 467 -1.05 -19.64 -23.86
CA PRO A 467 0.09 -20.54 -23.68
C PRO A 467 1.41 -19.75 -23.79
N ILE A 468 2.38 -20.09 -22.95
CA ILE A 468 3.68 -19.40 -22.96
C ILE A 468 4.39 -19.59 -24.32
N PRO A 469 4.80 -18.51 -25.01
CA PRO A 469 5.52 -18.61 -26.28
C PRO A 469 6.98 -19.04 -26.05
N GLY A 470 7.67 -19.43 -27.13
CA GLY A 470 9.10 -19.79 -27.07
C GLY A 470 9.99 -18.65 -26.58
N SER A 471 9.64 -17.41 -26.91
CA SER A 471 10.26 -16.17 -26.45
C SER A 471 9.17 -15.15 -26.08
N ILE A 472 9.32 -14.47 -24.95
CA ILE A 472 8.40 -13.42 -24.49
C ILE A 472 9.01 -12.07 -24.85
N ASP A 473 8.23 -11.21 -25.51
CA ASP A 473 8.64 -9.84 -25.82
C ASP A 473 8.87 -9.02 -24.54
N LYS A 474 10.02 -8.35 -24.46
CA LYS A 474 10.43 -7.52 -23.33
C LYS A 474 9.60 -6.24 -23.22
N SER A 475 9.08 -5.72 -24.33
CA SER A 475 8.21 -4.54 -24.34
C SER A 475 6.97 -4.73 -23.47
N LEU A 476 6.55 -5.97 -23.24
CA LEU A 476 5.34 -6.29 -22.46
C LEU A 476 5.51 -6.10 -20.95
N TYR A 477 6.74 -5.94 -20.43
CA TYR A 477 6.97 -5.91 -18.97
C TYR A 477 8.26 -5.20 -18.53
N VAL A 478 9.08 -4.69 -19.45
CA VAL A 478 10.33 -3.98 -19.13
C VAL A 478 10.21 -2.52 -19.52
N ALA A 479 10.27 -1.62 -18.55
CA ALA A 479 10.10 -0.18 -18.71
C ALA A 479 11.07 0.47 -19.71
N GLU A 480 12.32 0.02 -19.77
CA GLU A 480 13.35 0.56 -20.66
C GLU A 480 13.00 0.40 -22.14
N TYR A 481 12.19 -0.61 -22.48
CA TYR A 481 11.73 -0.87 -23.85
C TYR A 481 10.43 -0.13 -24.19
N HIS A 482 9.85 0.64 -23.25
CA HIS A 482 8.67 1.47 -23.50
C HIS A 482 9.03 2.87 -23.99
N LEU A 483 10.20 3.35 -23.59
CA LEU A 483 10.81 4.55 -24.14
C LEU A 483 11.38 4.13 -25.48
N GLY A 484 10.66 4.49 -26.56
CA GLY A 484 11.15 4.27 -27.92
C GLY A 484 12.60 4.72 -28.01
N ASN A 485 13.45 3.83 -28.53
CA ASN A 485 14.82 4.17 -28.84
C ASN A 485 14.74 5.41 -29.75
N PRO A 486 15.30 6.58 -29.41
CA PRO A 486 15.25 7.75 -30.30
C PRO A 486 15.85 7.45 -31.68
N ASN A 487 16.67 6.40 -31.76
CA ASN A 487 17.29 5.91 -32.99
C ASN A 487 16.36 5.08 -33.89
N SER A 488 15.21 4.58 -33.42
CA SER A 488 14.33 3.78 -34.30
C SER A 488 13.51 4.64 -35.26
N GLU A 489 13.23 5.90 -34.90
CA GLU A 489 12.62 6.87 -35.83
C GLU A 489 13.65 7.34 -36.87
N ALA A 490 14.91 7.57 -36.45
CA ALA A 490 16.00 7.90 -37.37
C ALA A 490 16.33 6.75 -38.35
N GLU A 491 16.34 5.50 -37.89
CA GLU A 491 16.56 4.33 -38.76
C GLU A 491 15.36 4.04 -39.70
N ALA A 492 14.14 4.45 -39.32
CA ALA A 492 12.96 4.37 -40.18
C ALA A 492 12.98 5.46 -41.27
N GLU A 493 13.35 6.69 -40.91
CA GLU A 493 13.53 7.79 -41.87
C GLU A 493 14.70 7.53 -42.83
N GLU A 494 15.80 6.95 -42.36
CA GLU A 494 16.95 6.62 -43.22
C GLU A 494 16.61 5.49 -44.23
N ARG A 495 15.75 4.54 -43.85
CA ARG A 495 15.25 3.48 -44.77
C ARG A 495 14.27 4.02 -45.82
N GLU A 496 13.40 4.96 -45.46
CA GLU A 496 12.54 5.63 -46.46
C GLU A 496 13.34 6.55 -47.39
N HIS A 497 14.38 7.21 -46.88
CA HIS A 497 15.21 8.10 -47.68
C HIS A 497 16.13 7.36 -48.66
N LEU A 498 16.53 6.12 -48.36
CA LEU A 498 17.29 5.23 -49.25
C LEU A 498 16.41 4.53 -50.29
N ALA A 499 15.13 4.30 -49.99
CA ALA A 499 14.17 3.71 -50.94
C ALA A 499 13.62 4.71 -51.99
N GLY A 500 13.76 6.01 -51.74
CA GLY A 500 13.20 7.09 -52.57
C GLY A 500 14.12 7.69 -53.65
N LYS A 501 15.34 7.18 -53.86
CA LYS A 501 16.21 7.72 -54.93
C LYS A 501 15.90 7.06 -56.29
N PRO A 502 15.42 7.79 -57.31
CA PRO A 502 15.26 7.24 -58.65
C PRO A 502 16.64 6.96 -59.25
N GLN A 503 16.84 5.73 -59.74
CA GLN A 503 18.00 5.38 -60.54
C GLN A 503 17.95 6.15 -61.88
N THR A 504 18.71 7.24 -61.98
CA THR A 504 19.02 7.87 -63.26
C THR A 504 20.34 7.31 -63.77
N SER A 505 20.28 6.33 -64.66
CA SER A 505 20.98 6.22 -65.97
C SER A 505 20.83 4.80 -66.52
#